data_AF-A0A520JWK8-F1
#
_entry.id   AF-A0A520JWK8-F1
#
_cell.length_a   1.000
_cell.length_b   1.000
_cell.length_c   1.000
_cell.angle_alpha   90.00
_cell.angle_beta   90.00
_cell.angle_gamma   90.00
#
_symmetry.space_group_name_H-M   'P 1'
#
loop_
_entity.id
_entity.type
_entity.pdbx_description
1 polymer ?
#
loop_
_entity_poly.entity_id
_entity_poly.type
_entity_poly.pdbx_seq_one_letter_code
_entity_poly.pdbx_strand_id
1 'polypeptide(L)'
;MSNVPEFSYFLKSFVDEIASSQKPLPILLILVGIPDRIIDLTKNQPSVSRIFNVIEPSSMNNNESKEFFQKAFGSVAITTKPDVLPDLTHYSGGLPVLLHEVGDAVYWENSDNSIDKDDAIKGILRAAENVGRKYLDHQVYQTLRSETYRSILRRMGKIPLEAEFKRKELVKEMNDSECRNFDNFRRRMEELGVLVKGEVQGEYKFVNELFRLYVIIESKVTQLELQSVKLE
;
A
#
# COMPACT_ATOMS: atom_id res chain seq x y z
N MET A 1 19.48 -11.24 -8.15
CA MET A 1 20.95 -11.16 -8.34
C MET A 1 21.71 -10.97 -7.04
N SER A 2 21.17 -10.32 -6.00
CA SER A 2 21.83 -10.19 -4.68
C SER A 2 22.20 -11.53 -4.02
N ASN A 3 21.42 -12.58 -4.28
CA ASN A 3 21.65 -13.93 -3.75
C ASN A 3 22.72 -14.72 -4.50
N VAL A 4 23.29 -14.16 -5.57
CA VAL A 4 24.36 -14.77 -6.37
C VAL A 4 25.69 -14.24 -5.81
N PRO A 5 26.50 -15.05 -5.12
CA PRO A 5 27.71 -14.58 -4.45
C PRO A 5 28.69 -13.85 -5.37
N GLU A 6 28.79 -14.29 -6.61
CA GLU A 6 29.64 -13.72 -7.66
C GLU A 6 29.32 -12.24 -7.91
N PHE A 7 28.04 -11.86 -7.78
CA PHE A 7 27.64 -10.47 -7.96
C PHE A 7 28.17 -9.58 -6.84
N SER A 8 28.14 -10.04 -5.58
CA SER A 8 28.72 -9.32 -4.45
C SER A 8 30.24 -9.19 -4.57
N TYR A 9 30.92 -10.24 -5.04
CA TYR A 9 32.36 -10.19 -5.30
C TYR A 9 32.70 -9.23 -6.43
N PHE A 10 31.94 -9.27 -7.52
CA PHE A 10 32.10 -8.35 -8.64
C PHE A 10 32.01 -6.89 -8.18
N LEU A 11 31.00 -6.52 -7.37
CA LEU A 11 30.85 -5.16 -6.86
C LEU A 11 32.07 -4.70 -6.06
N LYS A 12 32.59 -5.57 -5.18
CA LYS A 12 33.79 -5.25 -4.38
C LYS A 12 35.02 -5.11 -5.26
N SER A 13 35.29 -6.09 -6.11
CA SER A 13 36.45 -6.09 -7.00
C SER A 13 36.43 -4.91 -7.97
N PHE A 14 35.26 -4.56 -8.50
CA PHE A 14 35.09 -3.41 -9.39
C PHE A 14 35.50 -2.10 -8.70
N VAL A 15 35.05 -1.90 -7.45
CA VAL A 15 35.36 -0.69 -6.67
C VAL A 15 36.85 -0.65 -6.30
N ASP A 16 37.42 -1.78 -5.89
CA ASP A 16 38.85 -1.87 -5.55
C ASP A 16 39.75 -1.61 -6.75
N GLU A 17 39.40 -2.15 -7.91
CA GLU A 17 40.16 -1.98 -9.15
C GLU A 17 40.19 -0.50 -9.55
N ILE A 18 39.03 0.19 -9.49
CA ILE A 18 38.96 1.63 -9.77
C ILE A 18 39.81 2.41 -8.76
N ALA A 19 39.70 2.11 -7.48
CA ALA A 19 40.40 2.81 -6.40
C ALA A 19 41.93 2.60 -6.42
N SER A 20 42.40 1.44 -6.91
CA SER A 20 43.82 1.09 -6.98
C SER A 20 44.49 1.39 -8.32
N SER A 21 43.70 1.73 -9.35
CA SER A 21 44.23 2.07 -10.67
C SER A 21 45.07 3.35 -10.66
N GLN A 22 46.11 3.41 -11.50
CA GLN A 22 46.96 4.60 -11.66
C GLN A 22 46.19 5.82 -12.23
N LYS A 23 45.06 5.56 -12.88
CA LYS A 23 44.16 6.58 -13.45
C LYS A 23 42.72 6.23 -13.06
N PRO A 24 42.29 6.58 -11.84
CA PRO A 24 40.96 6.23 -11.34
C PRO A 24 39.88 6.85 -12.23
N LEU A 25 38.89 6.03 -12.58
CA LEU A 25 37.74 6.43 -13.38
C LEU A 25 36.67 7.01 -12.44
N PRO A 26 36.20 8.26 -12.64
CA PRO A 26 35.19 8.85 -11.78
C PRO A 26 33.81 8.26 -12.08
N ILE A 27 33.45 7.19 -11.36
CA ILE A 27 32.16 6.50 -11.48
C ILE A 27 31.30 6.76 -10.23
N LEU A 28 30.03 7.06 -10.45
CA LEU A 28 28.98 6.96 -9.45
C LEU A 28 28.12 5.72 -9.73
N LEU A 29 28.09 4.78 -8.79
CA LEU A 29 27.27 3.58 -8.88
C LEU A 29 26.06 3.70 -7.95
N ILE A 30 24.86 3.67 -8.52
CA ILE A 30 23.59 3.67 -7.78
C ILE A 30 22.92 2.32 -7.98
N LEU A 31 22.68 1.61 -6.89
CA LEU A 31 21.93 0.35 -6.88
C LEU A 31 20.55 0.61 -6.28
N VAL A 32 19.50 0.19 -6.98
CA VAL A 32 18.12 0.33 -6.54
C VAL A 32 17.55 -1.05 -6.26
N GLY A 33 16.94 -1.23 -5.08
CA GLY A 33 16.34 -2.49 -4.67
C GLY A 33 15.56 -2.35 -3.37
N ILE A 34 14.96 -3.45 -2.93
CA ILE A 34 14.29 -3.53 -1.62
C ILE A 34 15.34 -3.67 -0.50
N PRO A 35 15.04 -3.23 0.74
CA PRO A 35 15.98 -3.23 1.86
C PRO A 35 16.70 -4.57 2.05
N ASP A 36 15.99 -5.69 1.93
CA ASP A 36 16.56 -7.04 2.10
C ASP A 36 17.76 -7.32 1.18
N ARG A 37 17.86 -6.66 0.02
CA ARG A 37 18.92 -6.91 -0.95
C ARG A 37 20.29 -6.48 -0.43
N ILE A 38 20.38 -5.48 0.44
CA ILE A 38 21.67 -5.11 1.04
C ILE A 38 22.14 -6.17 2.06
N ILE A 39 21.19 -6.84 2.72
CA ILE A 39 21.46 -7.93 3.66
C ILE A 39 22.04 -9.12 2.90
N ASP A 40 21.41 -9.52 1.79
CA ASP A 40 21.89 -10.58 0.90
C ASP A 40 23.32 -10.29 0.40
N LEU A 41 23.56 -9.07 -0.08
CA LEU A 41 24.85 -8.65 -0.62
C LEU A 41 25.95 -8.72 0.45
N THR A 42 25.66 -8.21 1.65
CA THR A 42 26.59 -8.15 2.79
C THR A 42 26.89 -9.54 3.33
N LYS A 43 25.91 -10.46 3.30
CA LYS A 43 26.11 -11.86 3.69
C LYS A 43 27.16 -12.54 2.81
N ASN A 44 27.13 -12.29 1.51
CA ASN A 44 28.06 -12.88 0.55
C ASN A 44 29.44 -12.17 0.55
N GLN A 45 29.47 -10.85 0.76
CA GLN A 45 30.71 -10.08 0.88
C GLN A 45 30.53 -8.93 1.89
N PRO A 46 31.00 -9.08 3.15
CA PRO A 46 30.76 -8.10 4.22
C PRO A 46 31.25 -6.69 3.91
N SER A 47 32.31 -6.55 3.11
CA SER A 47 32.87 -5.25 2.73
C SER A 47 31.97 -4.41 1.83
N VAL A 48 30.96 -5.00 1.16
CA VAL A 48 29.98 -4.26 0.34
C VAL A 48 29.21 -3.22 1.17
N SER A 49 28.89 -3.54 2.42
CA SER A 49 28.21 -2.61 3.35
C SER A 49 28.99 -1.31 3.63
N ARG A 50 30.31 -1.31 3.41
CA ARG A 50 31.18 -0.13 3.61
C ARG A 50 31.34 0.71 2.35
N ILE A 51 30.98 0.16 1.20
CA ILE A 51 31.13 0.82 -0.11
C ILE A 51 29.88 1.64 -0.43
N PHE A 52 28.71 1.12 -0.09
CA PHE A 52 27.44 1.78 -0.42
C PHE A 52 26.90 2.60 0.75
N ASN A 53 26.44 3.80 0.43
CA ASN A 53 25.56 4.56 1.30
C ASN A 53 24.12 4.16 1.01
N VAL A 54 23.43 3.60 2.00
CA VAL A 54 22.03 3.17 1.85
C VAL A 54 21.12 4.38 2.10
N ILE A 55 20.35 4.75 1.09
CA ILE A 55 19.34 5.82 1.19
C ILE A 55 17.97 5.14 1.08
N GLU A 56 17.23 5.17 2.18
CA GLU A 56 15.85 4.67 2.22
C GLU A 56 14.89 5.85 2.03
N PRO A 57 14.13 5.91 0.92
CA PRO A 57 13.12 6.93 0.76
C PRO A 57 11.97 6.67 1.73
N SER A 58 11.70 7.63 2.60
CA SER A 58 10.51 7.61 3.47
C SER A 58 9.26 7.97 2.69
N SER A 59 8.09 7.58 3.20
CA SER A 59 6.82 8.15 2.76
C SER A 59 6.84 9.68 2.90
N MET A 60 6.14 10.36 2.01
CA MET A 60 5.93 11.80 2.10
C MET A 60 5.16 12.12 3.37
N ASN A 61 5.56 13.16 4.09
CA ASN A 61 4.77 13.68 5.19
C ASN A 61 3.53 14.43 4.67
N ASN A 62 2.66 14.86 5.58
CA ASN A 62 1.42 15.57 5.22
C ASN A 62 1.67 16.86 4.44
N ASN A 63 2.76 17.60 4.71
CA ASN A 63 3.06 18.85 3.99
C ASN A 63 3.56 18.55 2.57
N GLU A 64 4.45 17.58 2.42
CA GLU A 64 4.94 17.13 1.11
C GLU A 64 3.79 16.59 0.24
N SER A 65 2.87 15.82 0.85
CA SER A 65 1.68 15.30 0.17
C SER A 65 0.72 16.42 -0.25
N LYS A 66 0.51 17.44 0.60
CA LYS A 66 -0.29 18.63 0.24
C LYS A 66 0.34 19.38 -0.92
N GLU A 67 1.65 19.61 -0.86
CA GLU A 67 2.40 20.30 -1.90
C GLU A 67 2.35 19.51 -3.22
N PHE A 68 2.45 18.19 -3.17
CA PHE A 68 2.27 17.31 -4.33
C PHE A 68 0.92 17.57 -5.01
N PHE A 69 -0.20 17.48 -4.28
CA PHE A 69 -1.54 17.68 -4.87
C PHE A 69 -1.72 19.09 -5.42
N GLN A 70 -1.30 20.10 -4.66
CA GLN A 70 -1.38 21.51 -5.10
C GLN A 70 -0.59 21.75 -6.37
N LYS A 71 0.64 21.21 -6.48
CA LYS A 71 1.45 21.31 -7.69
C LYS A 71 0.86 20.52 -8.86
N ALA A 72 0.39 19.31 -8.61
CA ALA A 72 -0.17 18.44 -9.64
C ALA A 72 -1.41 19.07 -10.28
N PHE A 73 -2.41 19.43 -9.48
CA PHE A 73 -3.63 20.06 -9.98
C PHE A 73 -3.37 21.48 -10.52
N GLY A 74 -2.53 22.25 -9.85
CA GLY A 74 -2.14 23.59 -10.30
C GLY A 74 -1.44 23.60 -11.66
N SER A 75 -0.69 22.54 -11.99
CA SER A 75 0.00 22.41 -13.29
C SER A 75 -0.96 22.37 -14.49
N VAL A 76 -2.22 22.00 -14.25
CA VAL A 76 -3.29 21.94 -15.25
C VAL A 76 -4.40 22.98 -14.98
N ALA A 77 -4.06 24.05 -14.25
CA ALA A 77 -4.95 25.15 -13.89
C ALA A 77 -6.20 24.74 -13.08
N ILE A 78 -6.14 23.61 -12.38
CA ILE A 78 -7.17 23.19 -11.43
C ILE A 78 -6.84 23.74 -10.06
N THR A 79 -7.83 24.34 -9.40
CA THR A 79 -7.71 24.81 -8.01
C THR A 79 -8.21 23.76 -7.04
N THR A 80 -7.62 23.68 -5.85
CA THR A 80 -8.06 22.75 -4.80
C THR A 80 -8.50 23.54 -3.58
N LYS A 81 -9.72 23.27 -3.07
CA LYS A 81 -10.19 23.92 -1.85
C LYS A 81 -9.35 23.45 -0.63
N PRO A 82 -8.98 24.34 0.30
CA PRO A 82 -8.08 23.99 1.40
C PRO A 82 -8.60 22.89 2.34
N ASP A 83 -9.92 22.74 2.45
CA ASP A 83 -10.61 21.74 3.28
C ASP A 83 -10.56 20.32 2.69
N VAL A 84 -10.23 20.18 1.41
CA VAL A 84 -10.11 18.90 0.71
C VAL A 84 -8.75 18.25 0.90
N LEU A 85 -7.69 19.07 0.93
CA LEU A 85 -6.31 18.59 1.00
C LEU A 85 -6.03 17.61 2.16
N PRO A 86 -6.56 17.83 3.39
CA PRO A 86 -6.42 16.86 4.47
C PRO A 86 -6.90 15.47 4.09
N ASP A 87 -8.06 15.34 3.44
CA ASP A 87 -8.63 14.05 3.04
C ASP A 87 -7.74 13.37 1.99
N LEU A 88 -7.34 14.10 0.95
CA LEU A 88 -6.44 13.55 -0.09
C LEU A 88 -5.12 13.03 0.52
N THR A 89 -4.53 13.82 1.43
CA THR A 89 -3.30 13.40 2.10
C THR A 89 -3.50 12.20 3.01
N HIS A 90 -4.58 12.17 3.79
CA HIS A 90 -4.88 11.08 4.70
C HIS A 90 -5.03 9.75 3.96
N TYR A 91 -5.86 9.71 2.92
CA TYR A 91 -6.11 8.47 2.18
C TYR A 91 -4.90 8.01 1.35
N SER A 92 -4.06 8.92 0.89
CA SER A 92 -2.83 8.56 0.17
C SER A 92 -1.71 8.00 1.07
N GLY A 93 -1.73 8.28 2.38
CA GLY A 93 -0.72 7.82 3.33
C GLY A 93 0.72 8.25 3.02
N GLY A 94 0.92 9.27 2.19
CA GLY A 94 2.24 9.74 1.77
C GLY A 94 2.99 8.82 0.80
N LEU A 95 2.34 7.76 0.30
CA LEU A 95 2.96 6.82 -0.63
C LEU A 95 2.83 7.38 -2.05
N PRO A 96 3.92 7.62 -2.80
CA PRO A 96 3.85 8.19 -4.15
C PRO A 96 2.87 7.49 -5.08
N VAL A 97 2.85 6.15 -5.04
CA VAL A 97 1.89 5.36 -5.85
C VAL A 97 0.45 5.68 -5.48
N LEU A 98 0.11 5.79 -4.19
CA LEU A 98 -1.26 6.09 -3.77
C LEU A 98 -1.62 7.56 -3.98
N LEU A 99 -0.67 8.48 -3.81
CA LEU A 99 -0.82 9.89 -4.18
C LEU A 99 -1.23 10.03 -5.65
N HIS A 100 -0.60 9.26 -6.54
CA HIS A 100 -0.96 9.23 -7.96
C HIS A 100 -2.35 8.63 -8.21
N GLU A 101 -2.70 7.51 -7.58
CA GLU A 101 -4.02 6.88 -7.77
C GLU A 101 -5.16 7.78 -7.26
N VAL A 102 -4.97 8.42 -6.10
CA VAL A 102 -5.93 9.40 -5.57
C VAL A 102 -6.01 10.62 -6.47
N GLY A 103 -4.86 11.17 -6.88
CA GLY A 103 -4.79 12.35 -7.73
C GLY A 103 -5.47 12.15 -9.09
N ASP A 104 -5.18 11.03 -9.76
CA ASP A 104 -5.79 10.67 -11.05
C ASP A 104 -7.30 10.47 -10.92
N ALA A 105 -7.75 9.75 -9.90
CA ALA A 105 -9.18 9.53 -9.70
C ALA A 105 -9.93 10.86 -9.45
N VAL A 106 -9.40 11.74 -8.58
CA VAL A 106 -10.01 13.06 -8.31
C VAL A 106 -9.99 13.95 -9.53
N TYR A 107 -8.91 13.92 -10.32
CA TYR A 107 -8.82 14.67 -11.58
C TYR A 107 -9.98 14.35 -12.53
N TRP A 108 -10.34 13.07 -12.66
CA TRP A 108 -11.42 12.63 -13.54
C TRP A 108 -12.84 12.89 -13.01
N GLU A 109 -13.00 13.09 -11.70
CA GLU A 109 -14.30 13.45 -11.11
C GLU A 109 -14.58 14.95 -11.18
N ASN A 110 -13.54 15.78 -11.15
CA ASN A 110 -13.65 17.24 -11.26
C ASN A 110 -14.21 17.65 -12.63
N SER A 111 -15.19 18.57 -12.62
CA SER A 111 -15.88 19.02 -13.84
C SER A 111 -15.83 20.54 -14.08
N ASP A 112 -15.36 21.33 -13.11
CA ASP A 112 -15.40 22.80 -13.15
C ASP A 112 -14.03 23.46 -12.88
N ASN A 113 -12.94 22.67 -12.83
CA ASN A 113 -11.59 23.10 -12.48
C ASN A 113 -11.44 23.61 -11.04
N SER A 114 -12.35 23.24 -10.14
CA SER A 114 -12.26 23.50 -8.71
C SER A 114 -12.58 22.25 -7.92
N ILE A 115 -11.53 21.55 -7.49
CA ILE A 115 -11.68 20.34 -6.66
C ILE A 115 -12.28 20.74 -5.32
N ASP A 116 -13.49 20.24 -5.10
CA ASP A 116 -14.21 20.37 -3.85
C ASP A 116 -14.38 19.04 -3.12
N LYS A 117 -15.16 19.06 -2.05
CA LYS A 117 -15.34 17.91 -1.19
C LYS A 117 -16.07 16.76 -1.88
N ASP A 118 -17.00 17.05 -2.78
CA ASP A 118 -17.75 16.03 -3.50
C ASP A 118 -16.86 15.33 -4.52
N ASP A 119 -16.04 16.09 -5.25
CA ASP A 119 -15.04 15.55 -6.18
C ASP A 119 -14.01 14.68 -5.43
N ALA A 120 -13.53 15.17 -4.29
CA ALA A 120 -12.58 14.46 -3.46
C ALA A 120 -13.14 13.13 -2.96
N ILE A 121 -14.37 13.12 -2.42
CA ILE A 121 -14.99 11.90 -1.90
C ILE A 121 -15.18 10.88 -3.03
N LYS A 122 -15.72 11.31 -4.18
CA LYS A 122 -15.90 10.42 -5.34
C LYS A 122 -14.56 9.87 -5.83
N GLY A 123 -13.57 10.74 -5.96
CA GLY A 123 -12.23 10.36 -6.41
C GLY A 123 -11.54 9.41 -5.43
N ILE A 124 -11.64 9.64 -4.12
CA ILE A 124 -11.09 8.74 -3.09
C ILE A 124 -11.76 7.36 -3.13
N LEU A 125 -13.09 7.30 -3.26
CA LEU A 125 -13.82 6.04 -3.40
C LEU A 125 -13.36 5.28 -4.65
N ARG A 126 -13.25 5.97 -5.78
CA ARG A 126 -12.76 5.41 -7.03
C ARG A 126 -11.30 4.96 -6.96
N ALA A 127 -10.44 5.71 -6.26
CA ALA A 127 -9.06 5.33 -6.02
C ALA A 127 -8.98 4.06 -5.15
N ALA A 128 -9.83 3.93 -4.13
CA ALA A 128 -9.91 2.73 -3.31
C ALA A 128 -10.33 1.51 -4.13
N GLU A 129 -11.31 1.66 -5.03
CA GLU A 129 -11.69 0.61 -5.99
C GLU A 129 -10.54 0.25 -6.92
N ASN A 130 -9.86 1.24 -7.52
CA ASN A 130 -8.73 1.00 -8.42
C ASN A 130 -7.58 0.27 -7.74
N VAL A 131 -7.18 0.74 -6.55
CA VAL A 131 -6.11 0.16 -5.73
C VAL A 131 -6.51 -1.24 -5.26
N GLY A 132 -7.72 -1.39 -4.73
CA GLY A 132 -8.26 -2.69 -4.33
C GLY A 132 -8.27 -3.68 -5.49
N ARG A 133 -8.70 -3.27 -6.68
CA ARG A 133 -8.69 -4.13 -7.86
C ARG A 133 -7.28 -4.52 -8.33
N LYS A 134 -6.36 -3.55 -8.38
CA LYS A 134 -4.98 -3.80 -8.82
C LYS A 134 -4.21 -4.71 -7.88
N TYR A 135 -4.37 -4.54 -6.56
CA TYR A 135 -3.51 -5.18 -5.56
C TYR A 135 -4.18 -6.30 -4.77
N LEU A 136 -5.51 -6.28 -4.63
CA LEU A 136 -6.28 -7.29 -3.90
C LEU A 136 -7.03 -8.22 -4.85
N ASP A 137 -7.64 -7.71 -5.92
CA ASP A 137 -8.59 -8.49 -6.73
C ASP A 137 -7.92 -9.67 -7.47
N HIS A 138 -6.76 -9.44 -8.12
CA HIS A 138 -6.09 -10.51 -8.87
C HIS A 138 -5.66 -11.72 -8.02
N GLN A 139 -5.33 -11.53 -6.74
CA GLN A 139 -4.90 -12.62 -5.86
C GLN A 139 -5.97 -13.04 -4.85
N VAL A 140 -6.85 -12.16 -4.38
CA VAL A 140 -7.83 -12.48 -3.34
C VAL A 140 -9.12 -12.99 -3.99
N TYR A 141 -9.65 -12.40 -5.08
CA TYR A 141 -11.02 -12.70 -5.56
C TYR A 141 -11.23 -14.06 -6.19
N GLN A 142 -10.24 -14.66 -6.84
CA GLN A 142 -10.34 -16.05 -7.27
C GLN A 142 -10.60 -16.99 -6.07
N THR A 143 -10.18 -16.57 -4.86
CA THR A 143 -10.42 -17.29 -3.60
C THR A 143 -11.63 -16.74 -2.82
N LEU A 144 -12.01 -15.46 -3.00
CA LEU A 144 -13.23 -14.84 -2.44
C LEU A 144 -14.53 -15.31 -3.10
N ARG A 145 -14.49 -16.21 -4.08
CA ARG A 145 -15.69 -16.98 -4.45
C ARG A 145 -16.16 -17.88 -3.30
N SER A 146 -15.31 -18.15 -2.32
CA SER A 146 -15.73 -18.77 -1.06
C SER A 146 -16.66 -17.82 -0.29
N GLU A 147 -17.90 -18.27 -0.08
CA GLU A 147 -18.90 -17.57 0.74
C GLU A 147 -18.36 -17.25 2.14
N THR A 148 -17.54 -18.14 2.71
CA THR A 148 -16.88 -17.92 4.01
C THR A 148 -15.94 -16.72 4.00
N TYR A 149 -15.12 -16.55 2.94
CA TYR A 149 -14.20 -15.42 2.86
C TYR A 149 -14.94 -14.09 2.64
N ARG A 150 -16.02 -14.07 1.84
CA ARG A 150 -16.91 -12.91 1.73
C ARG A 150 -17.52 -12.55 3.08
N SER A 151 -17.90 -13.56 3.85
CA SER A 151 -18.43 -13.34 5.20
C SER A 151 -17.40 -12.72 6.16
N ILE A 152 -16.14 -13.17 6.10
CA ILE A 152 -15.03 -12.58 6.86
C ILE A 152 -14.79 -11.12 6.44
N LEU A 153 -14.72 -10.82 5.14
CA LEU A 153 -14.56 -9.45 4.64
C LEU A 153 -15.68 -8.53 5.12
N ARG A 154 -16.93 -9.01 5.10
CA ARG A 154 -18.07 -8.22 5.59
C ARG A 154 -17.92 -7.83 7.05
N ARG A 155 -17.40 -8.72 7.89
CA ARG A 155 -17.14 -8.41 9.30
C ARG A 155 -16.03 -7.38 9.44
N MET A 156 -14.96 -7.52 8.67
CA MET A 156 -13.88 -6.54 8.66
C MET A 156 -14.36 -5.15 8.20
N GLY A 157 -15.27 -5.10 7.22
CA GLY A 157 -15.88 -3.85 6.75
C GLY A 157 -16.78 -3.15 7.78
N LYS A 158 -17.12 -3.78 8.92
CA LYS A 158 -17.84 -3.13 10.03
C LYS A 158 -16.92 -2.43 11.02
N ILE A 159 -15.62 -2.66 10.93
CA ILE A 159 -14.64 -2.04 11.84
C ILE A 159 -14.48 -0.56 11.44
N PRO A 160 -14.51 0.41 12.38
CA PRO A 160 -14.42 1.85 12.06
C PRO A 160 -13.11 2.27 11.40
N LEU A 161 -13.13 3.14 10.37
CA LEU A 161 -12.04 3.42 9.43
C LEU A 161 -10.64 3.68 10.04
N GLU A 162 -10.50 4.29 11.22
CA GLU A 162 -9.17 4.53 11.81
C GLU A 162 -8.73 3.47 12.83
N ALA A 163 -9.56 2.44 13.07
CA ALA A 163 -9.32 1.48 14.14
C ALA A 163 -8.37 0.33 13.73
N GLU A 164 -7.35 0.10 14.55
CA GLU A 164 -6.69 -1.21 14.64
C GLU A 164 -7.67 -2.25 15.20
N PHE A 165 -7.48 -3.52 14.89
CA PHE A 165 -8.38 -4.56 15.38
C PHE A 165 -7.63 -5.73 16.00
N LYS A 166 -8.19 -6.24 17.10
CA LYS A 166 -7.68 -7.44 17.74
C LYS A 166 -8.34 -8.68 17.16
N ARG A 167 -7.53 -9.68 16.80
CA ARG A 167 -8.02 -10.99 16.33
C ARG A 167 -9.07 -11.56 17.28
N LYS A 168 -8.84 -11.50 18.60
CA LYS A 168 -9.75 -12.06 19.60
C LYS A 168 -11.12 -11.39 19.59
N GLU A 169 -11.21 -10.11 19.26
CA GLU A 169 -12.47 -9.37 19.22
C GLU A 169 -13.23 -9.72 17.94
N LEU A 170 -12.53 -9.74 16.80
CA LEU A 170 -13.12 -10.10 15.52
C LEU A 170 -13.70 -11.53 15.51
N VAL A 171 -12.98 -12.48 16.12
CA VAL A 171 -13.36 -13.90 16.16
C VAL A 171 -14.56 -14.16 17.09
N LYS A 172 -14.82 -13.31 18.09
CA LYS A 172 -15.99 -13.51 19.00
C LYS A 172 -17.32 -13.46 18.28
N GLU A 173 -17.40 -12.69 17.19
CA GLU A 173 -18.63 -12.51 16.45
C GLU A 173 -18.77 -13.53 15.31
N MET A 174 -17.70 -14.28 14.99
CA MET A 174 -17.61 -15.22 13.87
C MET A 174 -18.30 -16.56 14.17
N ASN A 175 -18.85 -17.18 13.13
CA ASN A 175 -19.33 -18.55 13.17
C ASN A 175 -18.18 -19.57 13.03
N ASP A 176 -18.46 -20.85 13.27
CA ASP A 176 -17.43 -21.92 13.26
C ASP A 176 -16.71 -22.08 11.91
N SER A 177 -17.37 -21.76 10.79
CA SER A 177 -16.76 -21.80 9.46
C SER A 177 -15.78 -20.64 9.28
N GLU A 178 -16.19 -19.44 9.68
CA GLU A 178 -15.37 -18.23 9.66
C GLU A 178 -14.14 -18.36 10.57
N CYS A 179 -14.34 -18.82 11.81
CA CYS A 179 -13.25 -19.03 12.78
C CYS A 179 -12.16 -19.97 12.24
N ARG A 180 -12.55 -21.07 11.60
CA ARG A 180 -11.62 -22.05 11.01
C ARG A 180 -10.84 -21.49 9.83
N ASN A 181 -11.44 -20.58 9.07
CA ASN A 181 -10.84 -20.02 7.86
C ASN A 181 -10.13 -18.68 8.09
N PHE A 182 -10.38 -18.02 9.22
CA PHE A 182 -9.86 -16.69 9.50
C PHE A 182 -8.33 -16.63 9.53
N ASP A 183 -7.66 -17.59 10.16
CA ASP A 183 -6.20 -17.57 10.25
C ASP A 183 -5.53 -17.71 8.86
N ASN A 184 -6.13 -18.52 7.96
CA ASN A 184 -5.69 -18.63 6.57
C ASN A 184 -5.95 -17.34 5.78
N PHE A 185 -7.16 -16.77 5.94
CA PHE A 185 -7.52 -15.49 5.32
C PHE A 185 -6.55 -14.38 5.75
N ARG A 186 -6.33 -14.25 7.06
CA ARG A 186 -5.43 -13.24 7.64
C ARG A 186 -4.01 -13.40 7.12
N ARG A 187 -3.45 -14.63 7.17
CA ARG A 187 -2.09 -14.89 6.67
C ARG A 187 -1.95 -14.47 5.21
N ARG A 188 -2.95 -14.75 4.37
CA ARG A 188 -2.96 -14.32 2.98
C ARG A 188 -2.95 -12.80 2.85
N MET A 189 -3.75 -12.10 3.64
CA MET A 189 -3.77 -10.63 3.65
C MET A 189 -2.45 -10.03 4.16
N GLU A 190 -1.75 -10.70 5.07
CA GLU A 190 -0.39 -10.33 5.50
C GLU A 190 0.63 -10.56 4.36
N GLU A 191 0.59 -11.72 3.68
CA GLU A 191 1.47 -12.06 2.54
C GLU A 191 1.31 -11.09 1.37
N LEU A 192 0.09 -10.59 1.16
CA LEU A 192 -0.24 -9.59 0.15
C LEU A 192 0.14 -8.16 0.55
N GLY A 193 0.65 -7.95 1.77
CA GLY A 193 1.00 -6.61 2.27
C GLY A 193 -0.20 -5.72 2.53
N VAL A 194 -1.37 -6.30 2.79
CA VAL A 194 -2.63 -5.58 3.06
C VAL A 194 -2.81 -5.32 4.53
N LEU A 195 -2.44 -6.33 5.34
CA LEU A 195 -2.44 -6.27 6.79
C LEU A 195 -1.01 -6.39 7.32
N VAL A 196 -0.76 -5.68 8.41
CA VAL A 196 0.44 -5.85 9.23
C VAL A 196 0.03 -6.04 10.69
N LYS A 197 0.94 -6.62 11.48
CA LYS A 197 0.76 -6.72 12.92
C LYS A 197 0.83 -5.32 13.55
N GLY A 198 -0.03 -5.08 14.53
CA GLY A 198 0.00 -3.89 15.38
C GLY A 198 1.12 -3.96 16.42
N GLU A 199 1.08 -3.02 17.36
CA GLU A 199 2.08 -2.95 18.44
C GLU A 199 1.87 -4.07 19.47
N VAL A 200 0.62 -4.48 19.68
CA VAL A 200 0.26 -5.51 20.65
C VAL A 200 0.09 -6.87 20.00
N GLN A 201 0.43 -7.94 20.74
CA GLN A 201 0.25 -9.30 20.26
C GLN A 201 -1.22 -9.59 19.89
N GLY A 202 -1.43 -10.00 18.64
CA GLY A 202 -2.76 -10.33 18.10
C GLY A 202 -3.58 -9.14 17.62
N GLU A 203 -2.97 -7.97 17.58
CA GLU A 203 -3.47 -6.76 16.92
C GLU A 203 -3.00 -6.71 15.47
N TYR A 204 -3.86 -6.18 14.60
CA TYR A 204 -3.61 -6.05 13.18
C TYR A 204 -4.17 -4.72 12.68
N LYS A 205 -3.53 -4.18 11.65
CA LYS A 205 -3.97 -2.97 10.96
C LYS A 205 -3.78 -3.08 9.46
N PHE A 206 -4.57 -2.31 8.73
CA PHE A 206 -4.36 -2.14 7.29
C PHE A 206 -3.10 -1.32 7.04
N VAL A 207 -2.37 -1.64 5.98
CA VAL A 207 -1.16 -0.93 5.59
C VAL A 207 -1.46 0.49 5.10
N ASN A 208 -2.62 0.69 4.47
CA ASN A 208 -3.10 2.02 4.08
C ASN A 208 -4.64 2.09 4.12
N GLU A 209 -5.15 3.31 4.16
CA GLU A 209 -6.58 3.60 4.27
C GLU A 209 -7.39 3.22 3.02
N LEU A 210 -6.79 3.26 1.82
CA LEU A 210 -7.49 2.85 0.59
C LEU A 210 -7.81 1.36 0.58
N PHE A 211 -6.89 0.51 1.05
CA PHE A 211 -7.18 -0.93 1.21
C PHE A 211 -8.33 -1.18 2.16
N ARG A 212 -8.39 -0.41 3.24
CA ARG A 212 -9.48 -0.52 4.18
C ARG A 212 -10.80 -0.04 3.57
N LEU A 213 -10.77 1.12 2.92
CA LEU A 213 -11.95 1.70 2.28
C LEU A 213 -12.50 0.74 1.23
N TYR A 214 -11.64 0.08 0.46
CA TYR A 214 -12.03 -0.98 -0.46
C TYR A 214 -12.77 -2.13 0.24
N VAL A 215 -12.24 -2.65 1.36
CA VAL A 215 -12.92 -3.71 2.13
C VAL A 215 -14.31 -3.26 2.63
N ILE A 216 -14.47 -1.98 3.00
CA ILE A 216 -15.76 -1.42 3.39
C ILE A 216 -16.72 -1.36 2.18
N ILE A 217 -16.25 -0.91 1.01
CA ILE A 217 -17.03 -0.85 -0.22
C ILE A 217 -17.54 -2.26 -0.57
N GLU A 218 -16.64 -3.24 -0.61
CA GLU A 218 -16.97 -4.63 -0.97
C GLU A 218 -17.90 -5.30 0.05
N SER A 219 -17.75 -4.97 1.33
CA SER A 219 -18.69 -5.39 2.38
C SER A 219 -20.10 -4.89 2.09
N LYS A 220 -20.25 -3.62 1.70
CA LYS A 220 -21.56 -3.01 1.38
C LYS A 220 -22.16 -3.59 0.10
N VAL A 221 -21.37 -3.74 -0.96
CA VAL A 221 -21.82 -4.36 -2.23
C VAL A 221 -22.39 -5.76 -1.96
N THR A 222 -21.64 -6.59 -1.23
CA THR A 222 -22.08 -7.95 -0.87
C THR A 222 -23.37 -7.95 -0.03
N GLN A 223 -23.57 -6.95 0.84
CA GLN A 223 -24.79 -6.84 1.63
C GLN A 223 -26.01 -6.47 0.76
N LEU A 224 -25.83 -5.56 -0.20
CA LEU A 224 -26.87 -5.15 -1.14
C LEU A 224 -27.30 -6.31 -2.04
N GLU A 225 -26.35 -7.06 -2.61
CA GLU A 225 -26.64 -8.24 -3.45
C GLU A 225 -27.54 -9.26 -2.74
N LEU A 226 -27.29 -9.52 -1.45
CA LEU A 226 -28.08 -10.47 -0.66
C LEU A 226 -29.47 -9.95 -0.28
N GLN A 227 -29.64 -8.63 -0.20
CA GLN A 227 -30.96 -8.03 -0.02
C GLN A 227 -31.78 -8.16 -1.30
N SER A 228 -31.16 -7.98 -2.46
CA SER A 228 -31.79 -8.18 -3.78
C SER A 228 -32.27 -9.62 -3.98
N VAL A 229 -31.45 -10.62 -3.62
CA VAL A 229 -31.80 -12.06 -3.74
C VAL A 229 -32.92 -12.48 -2.77
N LYS A 230 -33.12 -11.77 -1.65
CA LYS A 230 -34.21 -12.08 -0.69
C LYS A 230 -35.56 -11.46 -1.05
N LEU A 231 -35.59 -10.58 -2.05
CA LEU A 231 -36.80 -9.89 -2.52
C LEU A 231 -37.38 -10.53 -3.80
N GLU A 232 -36.68 -11.51 -4.37
CA GLU A 232 -37.14 -12.41 -5.44
C GLU A 232 -37.61 -13.76 -4.88
#